data_AF-E3CE56-F1
#
_entry.id   AF-E3CE56-F1
#
_cell.length_a   1.000
_cell.length_b   1.000
_cell.length_c   1.000
_cell.angle_alpha   90.00
_cell.angle_beta   90.00
_cell.angle_gamma   90.00
#
_symmetry.space_group_name_H-M   'P 1'
#
loop_
_entity.id
_entity.type
_entity.pdbx_description
1 polymer ?
#
loop_
_entity_poly.entity_id
_entity_poly.type
_entity_poly.pdbx_seq_one_letter_code
_entity_poly.pdbx_strand_id
1 'polypeptide(L)'
;MFDTTESGYYNNGESFFINGGLHDKSLHELLPIIQHETVHHRIFHTSSLGLLLIMFEKISLTDSTRDEILQGVSKYYKRMQEQLATYIEMLRLLEKSGVEAFKNEAIYMREYNKVYFNYFKNLSYKNKHLGYFRIINYTTEKIQSLINCLLLIGRDAFNIDVTKFGLESITTLSQLQTVMSEGRCSRCNSYNKCSCGIERRLDFNPNRRFSKLIQTISWVNGEFEYDQSVIECSTLETNGIDDYIKIVEQNYPSNFMVRNRLSSFYLKEDNSNTFGLPDLAHSFPFLEISGENYDTPEIKYIANPEELFSLDNIKYINVIPSGCLLTVNVVLSNGENYYCMYVDDELNSGFLLVLQLAYRNNAILQFHDFYIFKYPNWKDLLAALPNTSYILISNSIAASAQNIQKYFTGVEFTIVNMDGYSILVMRNNTLFLLQPIISQLSDIIKNTFTNYNSNIFIESFDNHNEIVEIGKEMMLGNILAKKVSKVDLEDKVKKSLGL
;
A
#
# COMPACT_ATOMS: atom_id res chain seq x y z
N MET A 1 20.75 -1.83 19.50
CA MET A 1 21.72 -1.35 18.48
C MET A 1 21.06 -1.65 17.15
N PHE A 2 20.46 -0.64 16.54
CA PHE A 2 19.44 -0.80 15.50
C PHE A 2 20.09 -0.89 14.12
N ASP A 3 19.81 -1.99 13.41
CA ASP A 3 20.12 -2.20 12.01
C ASP A 3 19.20 -1.31 11.17
N THR A 4 19.76 -0.55 10.24
CA THR A 4 19.07 0.42 9.38
C THR A 4 18.36 -0.26 8.20
N THR A 5 17.88 -1.49 8.38
CA THR A 5 17.03 -2.19 7.43
C THR A 5 15.68 -1.50 7.38
N GLU A 6 15.51 -0.63 6.36
CA GLU A 6 14.26 -0.04 5.85
C GLU A 6 13.25 0.44 6.93
N SER A 7 13.44 1.67 7.40
CA SER A 7 12.46 2.38 8.22
C SER A 7 11.29 2.85 7.35
N GLY A 8 10.40 1.94 6.96
CA GLY A 8 9.27 2.21 6.05
C GLY A 8 9.37 1.39 4.76
N TYR A 9 8.21 1.02 4.20
CA TYR A 9 8.14 0.38 2.89
C TYR A 9 6.79 0.67 2.21
N TYR A 10 6.84 0.82 0.89
CA TYR A 10 5.66 0.87 0.04
C TYR A 10 5.35 -0.54 -0.46
N ASN A 11 4.13 -0.98 -0.19
CA ASN A 11 3.53 -2.09 -0.91
C ASN A 11 2.68 -1.50 -2.03
N ASN A 12 2.58 -2.17 -3.19
CA ASN A 12 1.97 -1.59 -4.41
C ASN A 12 0.44 -1.34 -4.30
N GLY A 13 -0.12 -1.16 -3.10
CA GLY A 13 -1.48 -0.74 -2.82
C GLY A 13 -1.62 0.76 -2.51
N GLU A 14 -2.62 1.10 -1.70
CA GLU A 14 -3.04 2.48 -1.38
C GLU A 14 -2.35 3.09 -0.13
N SER A 15 -1.41 2.36 0.50
CA SER A 15 -0.83 2.76 1.78
C SER A 15 0.69 2.62 1.83
N PHE A 16 1.35 3.60 2.45
CA PHE A 16 2.74 3.50 2.89
C PHE A 16 2.78 2.85 4.27
N PHE A 17 3.60 1.83 4.45
CA PHE A 17 3.80 1.25 5.76
C PHE A 17 4.99 1.96 6.41
N ILE A 18 4.77 2.61 7.56
CA ILE A 18 5.83 3.26 8.34
C ILE A 18 6.04 2.54 9.66
N ASN A 19 7.29 2.25 10.01
CA ASN A 19 7.59 1.50 11.23
C ASN A 19 7.18 2.33 12.46
N GLY A 20 6.27 1.78 13.26
CA GLY A 20 5.78 2.37 14.50
C GLY A 20 6.85 2.46 15.59
N GLY A 21 7.89 1.63 15.54
CA GLY A 21 9.09 1.80 16.38
C GLY A 21 9.78 3.17 16.23
N LEU A 22 9.37 3.99 15.25
CA LEU A 22 9.80 5.37 15.06
C LEU A 22 8.95 6.40 15.83
N HIS A 23 8.12 5.99 16.79
CA HIS A 23 7.28 6.91 17.58
C HIS A 23 8.06 7.99 18.34
N ASP A 24 9.31 7.71 18.73
CA ASP A 24 10.20 8.68 19.37
C ASP A 24 10.80 9.72 18.40
N LYS A 25 10.71 9.47 17.08
CA LYS A 25 11.22 10.41 16.08
C LYS A 25 10.28 11.60 15.94
N SER A 26 10.87 12.78 15.80
CA SER A 26 10.11 13.98 15.45
C SER A 26 9.49 13.85 14.05
N LEU A 27 8.43 14.64 13.77
CA LEU A 27 7.87 14.72 12.43
C LEU A 27 8.94 15.12 11.39
N HIS A 28 9.90 15.96 11.77
CA HIS A 28 11.01 16.36 10.91
C HIS A 28 11.87 15.17 10.46
N GLU A 29 12.10 14.19 11.35
CA GLU A 29 12.88 12.99 11.04
C GLU A 29 12.07 11.92 10.29
N LEU A 30 10.73 11.92 10.41
CA LEU A 30 9.85 11.04 9.64
C LEU A 30 9.58 11.55 8.23
N LEU A 31 9.62 12.87 8.03
CA LEU A 31 9.32 13.46 6.73
C LEU A 31 10.15 12.86 5.59
N PRO A 32 11.49 12.72 5.66
CA PRO A 32 12.32 12.12 4.61
C PRO A 32 11.83 10.75 4.15
N ILE A 33 11.56 9.85 5.11
CA ILE A 33 11.02 8.50 4.87
C ILE A 33 9.71 8.60 4.08
N ILE A 34 8.81 9.47 4.52
CA ILE A 34 7.48 9.58 3.90
C ILE A 34 7.61 10.20 2.51
N GLN A 35 8.58 11.10 2.27
CA GLN A 35 8.84 11.59 0.92
C GLN A 35 9.33 10.46 0.01
N HIS A 36 10.24 9.62 0.52
CA HIS A 36 10.75 8.46 -0.22
C HIS A 36 9.60 7.53 -0.63
N GLU A 37 8.77 7.13 0.32
CA GLU A 37 7.63 6.26 0.03
C GLU A 37 6.61 6.93 -0.91
N THR A 38 6.36 8.23 -0.75
CA THR A 38 5.46 9.00 -1.64
C THR A 38 5.89 8.96 -3.09
N VAL A 39 7.20 8.94 -3.38
CA VAL A 39 7.71 8.80 -4.75
C VAL A 39 7.25 7.45 -5.34
N HIS A 40 7.33 6.36 -4.59
CA HIS A 40 6.90 5.04 -5.04
C HIS A 40 5.42 5.00 -5.38
N HIS A 41 4.56 5.43 -4.45
CA HIS A 41 3.10 5.47 -4.67
C HIS A 41 2.73 6.34 -5.86
N ARG A 42 3.32 7.54 -5.98
CA ARG A 42 3.03 8.40 -7.12
C ARG A 42 3.35 7.71 -8.44
N ILE A 43 4.49 7.03 -8.56
CA ILE A 43 4.84 6.30 -9.79
C ILE A 43 3.82 5.19 -10.06
N PHE A 44 3.44 4.41 -9.05
CA PHE A 44 2.48 3.31 -9.21
C PHE A 44 1.08 3.78 -9.59
N HIS A 45 0.55 4.79 -8.90
CA HIS A 45 -0.82 5.27 -9.10
C HIS A 45 -0.99 6.15 -10.34
N THR A 46 0.11 6.62 -10.95
CA THR A 46 0.06 7.50 -12.14
C THR A 46 0.63 6.87 -13.41
N SER A 47 0.90 5.56 -13.40
CA SER A 47 1.47 4.86 -14.56
C SER A 47 0.72 3.58 -14.93
N SER A 48 0.77 3.21 -16.22
CA SER A 48 0.06 2.05 -16.75
C SER A 48 0.51 0.72 -16.13
N LEU A 49 1.83 0.45 -16.06
CA LEU A 49 2.32 -0.74 -15.38
C LEU A 49 2.01 -0.71 -13.89
N GLY A 50 2.07 0.47 -13.26
CA GLY A 50 1.76 0.65 -11.85
C GLY A 50 0.33 0.26 -11.52
N LEU A 51 -0.66 0.79 -12.24
CA LEU A 51 -2.07 0.44 -12.08
C LEU A 51 -2.32 -1.06 -12.27
N LEU A 52 -1.71 -1.65 -13.30
CA LEU A 52 -1.82 -3.08 -13.55
C LEU A 52 -1.32 -3.89 -12.34
N LEU A 53 -0.18 -3.53 -11.76
CA LEU A 53 0.39 -4.19 -10.58
C LEU A 53 -0.46 -3.99 -9.32
N ILE A 54 -1.04 -2.80 -9.10
CA ILE A 54 -1.98 -2.53 -8.00
C ILE A 54 -3.19 -3.48 -8.10
N MET A 55 -3.75 -3.65 -9.30
CA MET A 55 -4.89 -4.56 -9.51
C MET A 55 -4.51 -6.02 -9.25
N PHE A 56 -3.33 -6.44 -9.72
CA PHE A 56 -2.81 -7.78 -9.45
C PHE A 56 -2.67 -8.04 -7.95
N GLU A 57 -2.11 -7.09 -7.19
CA GLU A 57 -1.97 -7.22 -5.74
C GLU A 57 -3.32 -7.42 -5.04
N LYS A 58 -4.37 -6.69 -5.48
CA LYS A 58 -5.72 -6.85 -4.92
C LYS A 58 -6.31 -8.26 -5.15
N ILE A 59 -5.93 -8.91 -6.26
CA ILE A 59 -6.35 -10.29 -6.56
C ILE A 59 -5.51 -11.31 -5.79
N SER A 60 -4.19 -11.09 -5.68
CA SER A 60 -3.25 -11.94 -4.94
C SER A 60 -3.64 -12.20 -3.48
N LEU A 61 -4.41 -11.30 -2.86
CA LEU A 61 -4.98 -11.49 -1.53
C LEU A 61 -5.91 -12.73 -1.41
N THR A 62 -6.45 -13.21 -2.52
CA THR A 62 -7.32 -14.39 -2.55
C THR A 62 -6.95 -15.44 -3.57
N ASP A 63 -6.14 -15.09 -4.55
CA ASP A 63 -5.65 -16.03 -5.56
C ASP A 63 -4.17 -15.76 -5.82
N SER A 64 -3.36 -16.61 -5.22
CA SER A 64 -1.93 -16.40 -5.13
C SER A 64 -1.14 -17.09 -6.25
N THR A 65 -1.84 -17.60 -7.27
CA THR A 65 -1.30 -18.42 -8.37
C THR A 65 -0.29 -17.69 -9.27
N ARG A 66 -0.30 -16.36 -9.27
CA ARG A 66 0.58 -15.51 -10.10
C ARG A 66 1.67 -14.81 -9.31
N ASP A 67 1.72 -14.98 -7.98
CA ASP A 67 2.60 -14.19 -7.10
C ASP A 67 4.08 -14.30 -7.46
N GLU A 68 4.56 -15.49 -7.80
CA GLU A 68 5.98 -15.68 -8.17
C GLU A 68 6.37 -14.82 -9.38
N ILE A 69 5.51 -14.79 -10.41
CA ILE A 69 5.74 -13.98 -11.62
C ILE A 69 5.67 -12.49 -11.29
N LEU A 70 4.68 -12.07 -10.49
CA LEU A 70 4.50 -10.67 -10.07
C LEU A 70 5.68 -10.19 -9.22
N GLN A 71 6.16 -11.00 -8.28
CA GLN A 71 7.39 -10.74 -7.53
C GLN A 71 8.61 -10.69 -8.46
N GLY A 72 8.65 -11.53 -9.50
CA GLY A 72 9.64 -11.47 -10.57
C GLY A 72 9.67 -10.12 -11.28
N VAL A 73 8.50 -9.53 -11.58
CA VAL A 73 8.39 -8.21 -12.22
C VAL A 73 9.01 -7.12 -11.34
N SER A 74 8.85 -7.23 -10.01
CA SER A 74 9.40 -6.25 -9.05
C SER A 74 10.90 -6.01 -9.17
N LYS A 75 11.65 -7.05 -9.53
CA LYS A 75 13.11 -6.98 -9.72
C LYS A 75 13.51 -6.02 -10.85
N TYR A 76 12.61 -5.77 -11.81
CA TYR A 76 12.87 -4.92 -12.98
C TYR A 76 12.54 -3.45 -12.77
N TYR A 77 11.94 -3.09 -11.63
CA TYR A 77 11.66 -1.70 -11.31
C TYR A 77 12.17 -1.23 -9.94
N LYS A 78 12.37 -2.13 -8.97
CA LYS A 78 12.78 -1.75 -7.59
C LYS A 78 14.00 -0.83 -7.57
N ARG A 79 15.04 -1.18 -8.34
CA ARG A 79 16.26 -0.36 -8.42
C ARG A 79 16.00 1.07 -8.88
N MET A 80 15.18 1.28 -9.90
CA MET A 80 14.82 2.62 -10.40
C MET A 80 14.12 3.41 -9.31
N GLN A 81 13.12 2.79 -8.71
CA GLN A 81 12.29 3.42 -7.69
C GLN A 81 13.13 3.88 -6.50
N GLU A 82 13.98 3.00 -5.95
CA GLU A 82 14.89 3.39 -4.86
C GLU A 82 15.88 4.48 -5.32
N GLN A 83 16.41 4.40 -6.54
CA GLN A 83 17.30 5.44 -7.08
C GLN A 83 16.62 6.81 -7.17
N LEU A 84 15.38 6.83 -7.65
CA LEU A 84 14.62 8.05 -7.83
C LEU A 84 14.19 8.63 -6.49
N ALA A 85 13.64 7.79 -5.60
CA ALA A 85 13.15 8.19 -4.29
C ALA A 85 14.29 8.74 -3.40
N THR A 86 15.41 8.02 -3.27
CA THR A 86 16.58 8.50 -2.51
C THR A 86 17.15 9.79 -3.09
N TYR A 87 17.15 9.95 -4.42
CA TYR A 87 17.67 11.16 -5.03
C TYR A 87 16.75 12.37 -4.80
N ILE A 88 15.43 12.18 -4.88
CA ILE A 88 14.45 13.22 -4.57
C ILE A 88 14.51 13.60 -3.09
N GLU A 89 14.64 12.63 -2.20
CA GLU A 89 14.83 12.86 -0.76
C GLU A 89 16.04 13.78 -0.51
N MET A 90 17.16 13.51 -1.17
CA MET A 90 18.37 14.34 -1.09
C MET A 90 18.17 15.75 -1.66
N LEU A 91 17.43 15.89 -2.76
CA LEU A 91 17.09 17.21 -3.30
C LEU A 91 16.18 18.00 -2.35
N ARG A 92 15.20 17.34 -1.71
CA ARG A 92 14.31 17.96 -0.72
C ARG A 92 15.06 18.36 0.54
N LEU A 93 16.03 17.56 0.98
CA LEU A 93 16.90 17.92 2.10
C LEU A 93 17.72 19.17 1.76
N LEU A 94 18.29 19.24 0.55
CA LEU A 94 19.00 20.42 0.08
C LEU A 94 18.09 21.65 0.01
N GLU A 95 16.86 21.49 -0.48
CA GLU A 95 15.84 22.54 -0.58
C GLU A 95 15.45 23.12 0.80
N LYS A 96 15.21 22.25 1.79
CA LYS A 96 14.67 22.63 3.10
C LYS A 96 15.74 23.00 4.12
N SER A 97 16.86 22.30 4.12
CA SER A 97 17.87 22.34 5.19
C SER A 97 19.23 22.86 4.70
N GLY A 98 19.38 23.09 3.40
CA GLY A 98 20.56 23.71 2.80
C GLY A 98 21.74 22.77 2.59
N VAL A 99 22.82 23.35 2.04
CA VAL A 99 24.00 22.62 1.52
C VAL A 99 24.74 21.83 2.60
N GLU A 100 24.80 22.33 3.83
CA GLU A 100 25.57 21.67 4.89
C GLU A 100 24.87 20.41 5.40
N ALA A 101 23.55 20.47 5.62
CA ALA A 101 22.75 19.29 5.96
C ALA A 101 22.86 18.23 4.86
N PHE A 102 22.73 18.64 3.60
CA PHE A 102 22.91 17.76 2.44
C PHE A 102 24.28 17.08 2.38
N LYS A 103 25.38 17.82 2.65
CA LYS A 103 26.74 17.27 2.71
C LYS A 103 26.87 16.23 3.81
N ASN A 104 26.39 16.55 5.01
CA ASN A 104 26.47 15.67 6.17
C ASN A 104 25.69 14.37 5.93
N GLU A 105 24.51 14.46 5.32
CA GLU A 105 23.72 13.28 4.97
C GLU A 105 24.40 12.42 3.90
N ALA A 106 25.00 13.04 2.87
CA ALA A 106 25.77 12.31 1.87
C ALA A 106 26.98 11.58 2.46
N ILE A 107 27.66 12.18 3.45
CA ILE A 107 28.77 11.56 4.19
C ILE A 107 28.25 10.42 5.06
N TYR A 108 27.17 10.66 5.81
CA TYR A 108 26.53 9.66 6.66
C TYR A 108 26.11 8.43 5.85
N MET A 109 25.37 8.61 4.75
CA MET A 109 25.01 7.50 3.87
C MET A 109 26.24 6.75 3.35
N ARG A 110 27.29 7.45 2.93
CA ARG A 110 28.51 6.81 2.42
C ARG A 110 29.16 5.89 3.46
N GLU A 111 29.13 6.29 4.72
CA GLU A 111 29.81 5.60 5.83
C GLU A 111 28.93 4.50 6.43
N TYR A 112 27.64 4.77 6.60
CA TYR A 112 26.72 3.92 7.38
C TYR A 112 25.61 3.28 6.54
N ASN A 113 25.24 3.83 5.37
CA ASN A 113 24.20 3.27 4.48
C ASN A 113 24.66 3.22 3.00
N LYS A 114 25.63 2.34 2.73
CA LYS A 114 26.28 2.23 1.41
C LYS A 114 25.31 1.95 0.26
N VAL A 115 24.18 1.29 0.53
CA VAL A 115 23.16 0.98 -0.49
C VAL A 115 22.48 2.28 -0.94
N TYR A 116 21.96 3.09 -0.01
CA TYR A 116 21.36 4.38 -0.33
C TYR A 116 22.36 5.34 -0.96
N PHE A 117 23.60 5.38 -0.46
CA PHE A 117 24.65 6.17 -1.09
C PHE A 117 24.89 5.74 -2.54
N ASN A 118 24.89 4.44 -2.83
CA ASN A 118 25.04 3.94 -4.20
C ASN A 118 23.83 4.30 -5.08
N TYR A 119 22.61 4.35 -4.53
CA TYR A 119 21.44 4.81 -5.27
C TYR A 119 21.60 6.26 -5.70
N PHE A 120 21.88 7.16 -4.75
CA PHE A 120 22.14 8.57 -5.00
C PHE A 120 23.30 8.77 -6.00
N LYS A 121 24.47 8.19 -5.70
CA LYS A 121 25.70 8.30 -6.50
C LYS A 121 25.49 7.84 -7.94
N ASN A 122 24.81 6.71 -8.16
CA ASN A 122 24.60 6.17 -9.49
C ASN A 122 23.75 7.11 -10.34
N LEU A 123 22.74 7.76 -9.77
CA LEU A 123 21.90 8.70 -10.52
C LEU A 123 22.67 10.00 -10.83
N SER A 124 23.49 10.49 -9.88
CA SER A 124 24.33 11.68 -10.07
C SER A 124 25.27 11.60 -11.27
N TYR A 125 25.70 10.40 -11.68
CA TYR A 125 26.61 10.22 -12.83
C TYR A 125 25.89 10.04 -14.16
N LYS A 126 24.58 9.79 -14.19
CA LYS A 126 23.86 9.53 -15.44
C LYS A 126 23.64 10.78 -16.29
N ASN A 127 23.66 11.97 -15.67
CA ASN A 127 23.51 13.23 -16.37
C ASN A 127 24.26 14.35 -15.64
N LYS A 128 24.93 15.23 -16.38
CA LYS A 128 25.71 16.37 -15.83
C LYS A 128 24.89 17.32 -14.94
N HIS A 129 23.58 17.42 -15.18
CA HIS A 129 22.67 18.26 -14.40
C HIS A 129 22.33 17.68 -13.03
N LEU A 130 22.60 16.38 -12.83
CA LEU A 130 22.38 15.64 -11.58
C LEU A 130 23.67 15.50 -10.75
N GLY A 131 24.79 15.99 -11.26
CA GLY A 131 26.07 15.89 -10.57
C GLY A 131 26.06 16.63 -9.24
N TYR A 132 26.64 16.01 -8.22
CA TYR A 132 26.74 16.55 -6.86
C TYR A 132 27.17 18.03 -6.82
N PHE A 133 28.28 18.37 -7.48
CA PHE A 133 28.80 19.74 -7.53
C PHE A 133 27.91 20.72 -8.29
N ARG A 134 27.01 20.21 -9.13
CA ARG A 134 26.07 21.03 -9.89
C ARG A 134 24.85 21.37 -9.05
N ILE A 135 24.25 20.38 -8.39
CA ILE A 135 22.98 20.54 -7.67
C ILE A 135 23.11 21.41 -6.42
N ILE A 136 24.25 21.38 -5.71
CA ILE A 136 24.48 22.24 -4.52
C ILE A 136 24.45 23.75 -4.82
N ASN A 137 24.50 24.14 -6.09
CA ASN A 137 24.46 25.52 -6.55
C ASN A 137 23.11 25.91 -7.18
N TYR A 138 22.11 25.03 -7.12
CA TYR A 138 20.78 25.33 -7.64
C TYR A 138 19.96 26.16 -6.64
N THR A 139 19.14 27.07 -7.15
CA THR A 139 18.13 27.75 -6.35
C THR A 139 16.99 26.79 -6.01
N THR A 140 16.18 27.14 -5.01
CA THR A 140 14.99 26.39 -4.61
C THR A 140 14.06 26.09 -5.80
N GLU A 141 13.79 27.10 -6.65
CA GLU A 141 12.92 26.95 -7.83
C GLU A 141 13.51 25.94 -8.82
N LYS A 142 14.83 25.99 -9.00
CA LYS A 142 15.53 25.06 -9.89
C LYS A 142 15.55 23.63 -9.35
N ILE A 143 15.67 23.47 -8.03
CA ILE A 143 15.53 22.16 -7.37
C ILE A 143 14.12 21.63 -7.55
N GLN A 144 13.08 22.45 -7.33
CA GLN A 144 11.69 22.04 -7.50
C GLN A 144 11.38 21.64 -8.95
N SER A 145 11.88 22.40 -9.93
CA SER A 145 11.78 22.04 -11.34
C SER A 145 12.47 20.70 -11.64
N LEU A 146 13.63 20.44 -11.04
CA LEU A 146 14.34 19.16 -11.21
C LEU A 146 13.55 18.00 -10.62
N ILE A 147 12.99 18.16 -9.42
CA ILE A 147 12.15 17.15 -8.75
C ILE A 147 10.95 16.80 -9.64
N ASN A 148 10.26 17.82 -10.18
CA ASN A 148 9.12 17.61 -11.07
C ASN A 148 9.53 16.82 -12.33
N CYS A 149 10.64 17.21 -12.97
CA CYS A 149 11.16 16.50 -14.14
C CYS A 149 11.53 15.04 -13.83
N LEU A 150 12.17 14.78 -12.68
CA LEU A 150 12.55 13.42 -12.27
C LEU A 150 11.33 12.54 -11.98
N LEU A 151 10.27 13.09 -11.39
CA LEU A 151 9.02 12.37 -11.15
C LEU A 151 8.30 12.02 -12.45
N LEU A 152 8.25 12.95 -13.41
CA LEU A 152 7.71 12.68 -14.76
C LEU A 152 8.51 11.58 -15.47
N ILE A 153 9.84 11.60 -15.37
CA ILE A 153 10.70 10.54 -15.90
C ILE A 153 10.42 9.20 -15.23
N GLY A 154 10.24 9.17 -13.91
CA GLY A 154 9.86 7.95 -13.17
C GLY A 154 8.54 7.36 -13.64
N ARG A 155 7.50 8.21 -13.76
CA ARG A 155 6.19 7.84 -14.29
C ARG A 155 6.29 7.29 -15.71
N ASP A 156 6.94 8.02 -16.61
CA ASP A 156 7.03 7.64 -18.03
C ASP A 156 7.86 6.37 -18.25
N ALA A 157 8.84 6.12 -17.38
CA ALA A 157 9.56 4.86 -17.37
C ALA A 157 8.68 3.65 -17.02
N PHE A 158 7.59 3.85 -16.27
CA PHE A 158 6.57 2.83 -15.98
C PHE A 158 5.41 2.80 -16.98
N ASN A 159 5.27 3.81 -17.84
CA ASN A 159 4.21 3.88 -18.85
C ASN A 159 4.48 2.98 -20.06
N ILE A 160 4.20 1.69 -19.92
CA ILE A 160 4.33 0.68 -20.98
C ILE A 160 2.98 0.42 -21.65
N ASP A 161 3.01 -0.16 -22.86
CA ASP A 161 1.81 -0.73 -23.46
C ASP A 161 1.48 -2.06 -22.77
N VAL A 162 0.57 -2.00 -21.80
CA VAL A 162 0.14 -3.18 -21.03
C VAL A 162 -0.57 -4.23 -21.88
N THR A 163 -1.18 -3.85 -23.01
CA THR A 163 -1.84 -4.79 -23.93
C THR A 163 -0.83 -5.62 -24.72
N LYS A 164 0.36 -5.06 -24.98
CA LYS A 164 1.47 -5.77 -25.63
C LYS A 164 2.37 -6.51 -24.65
N PHE A 165 2.23 -6.28 -23.35
CA PHE A 165 3.10 -6.88 -22.34
C PHE A 165 2.95 -8.41 -22.28
N GLY A 166 1.73 -8.93 -22.54
CA GLY A 166 1.46 -10.36 -22.69
C GLY A 166 1.73 -11.18 -21.43
N LEU A 167 1.49 -10.60 -20.26
CA LEU A 167 1.83 -11.18 -18.96
C LEU A 167 1.16 -12.55 -18.74
N GLU A 168 -0.06 -12.74 -19.26
CA GLU A 168 -0.83 -13.99 -19.20
C GLU A 168 -0.10 -15.18 -19.84
N SER A 169 0.76 -14.92 -20.83
CA SER A 169 1.56 -15.96 -21.49
C SER A 169 2.84 -16.33 -20.73
N ILE A 170 3.22 -15.53 -19.74
CA ILE A 170 4.45 -15.71 -18.95
C ILE A 170 4.12 -16.60 -17.75
N THR A 171 4.63 -17.84 -17.77
CA THR A 171 4.40 -18.83 -16.70
C THR A 171 5.66 -19.13 -15.90
N THR A 172 6.83 -18.62 -16.31
CA THR A 172 8.11 -18.85 -15.64
C THR A 172 8.95 -17.58 -15.53
N LEU A 173 9.83 -17.50 -14.52
CA LEU A 173 10.78 -16.40 -14.35
C LEU A 173 11.76 -16.26 -15.53
N SER A 174 12.09 -17.37 -16.20
CA SER A 174 12.96 -17.36 -17.38
C SER A 174 12.28 -16.65 -18.56
N GLN A 175 11.01 -16.94 -18.84
CA GLN A 175 10.24 -16.22 -19.86
C GLN A 175 10.10 -14.73 -19.52
N LEU A 176 9.85 -14.41 -18.25
CA LEU A 176 9.82 -13.01 -17.80
C LEU A 176 11.16 -12.31 -18.07
N GLN A 177 12.27 -12.99 -17.77
CA GLN A 177 13.60 -12.46 -18.06
C GLN A 177 13.81 -12.21 -19.56
N THR A 178 13.37 -13.12 -20.43
CA THR A 178 13.40 -12.92 -21.88
C THR A 178 12.60 -11.69 -22.29
N VAL A 179 11.37 -11.53 -21.82
CA VAL A 179 10.53 -10.35 -22.15
C VAL A 179 11.20 -9.06 -21.67
N MET A 180 11.73 -9.04 -20.45
CA MET A 180 12.35 -7.85 -19.84
C MET A 180 13.78 -7.56 -20.32
N SER A 181 14.49 -8.55 -20.88
CA SER A 181 15.91 -8.43 -21.25
C SER A 181 16.16 -8.51 -22.76
N GLU A 182 15.25 -9.11 -23.51
CA GLU A 182 15.41 -9.37 -24.95
C GLU A 182 14.41 -8.56 -25.79
N GLY A 183 13.19 -8.33 -25.28
CA GLY A 183 12.17 -7.41 -25.83
C GLY A 183 11.80 -7.58 -27.31
N ARG A 184 10.78 -6.87 -27.79
CA ARG A 184 10.36 -6.84 -29.20
C ARG A 184 10.32 -5.39 -29.63
N CYS A 185 11.30 -4.94 -30.40
CA CYS A 185 11.39 -3.52 -30.79
C CYS A 185 10.05 -3.01 -31.32
N SER A 186 9.46 -2.06 -30.61
CA SER A 186 8.11 -1.57 -30.88
C SER A 186 7.91 -1.00 -32.29
N ARG A 187 8.99 -0.55 -32.94
CA ARG A 187 8.96 0.07 -34.26
C ARG A 187 9.10 -0.90 -35.43
N CYS A 188 9.67 -2.08 -35.23
CA CYS A 188 9.96 -3.02 -36.33
C CYS A 188 9.60 -4.48 -36.03
N ASN A 189 9.04 -4.75 -34.85
CA ASN A 189 8.53 -6.05 -34.43
C ASN A 189 9.56 -7.20 -34.53
N SER A 190 10.87 -6.88 -34.47
CA SER A 190 11.96 -7.85 -34.66
C SER A 190 12.55 -8.37 -33.35
N TYR A 191 12.93 -9.65 -33.35
CA TYR A 191 13.75 -10.31 -32.33
C TYR A 191 15.25 -10.30 -32.72
N ASN A 192 16.16 -10.31 -31.75
CA ASN A 192 17.63 -10.50 -31.87
C ASN A 192 18.57 -9.43 -32.52
N LYS A 193 18.30 -8.70 -33.63
CA LYS A 193 18.94 -7.37 -33.92
C LYS A 193 18.01 -6.27 -34.51
N CYS A 194 17.85 -5.09 -33.88
CA CYS A 194 17.11 -3.98 -34.51
C CYS A 194 18.03 -3.19 -35.45
N SER A 195 17.66 -3.05 -36.71
CA SER A 195 18.30 -2.12 -37.67
C SER A 195 17.96 -0.65 -37.39
N CYS A 196 16.98 -0.38 -36.53
CA CYS A 196 16.43 0.94 -36.22
C CYS A 196 17.19 1.73 -35.15
N GLY A 197 18.19 1.15 -34.49
CA GLY A 197 18.95 1.79 -33.41
C GLY A 197 18.25 1.90 -32.05
N ILE A 198 17.00 1.43 -31.91
CA ILE A 198 16.25 1.40 -30.63
C ILE A 198 16.59 0.12 -29.85
N GLU A 199 16.99 0.27 -28.59
CA GLU A 199 17.24 -0.85 -27.69
C GLU A 199 15.92 -1.54 -27.30
N ARG A 200 15.77 -2.83 -27.65
CA ARG A 200 14.59 -3.66 -27.32
C ARG A 200 14.21 -3.73 -25.86
N ARG A 201 15.17 -3.46 -24.97
CA ARG A 201 14.91 -3.47 -23.53
C ARG A 201 14.05 -2.28 -23.09
N LEU A 202 13.79 -1.31 -23.97
CA LEU A 202 13.00 -0.13 -23.66
C LEU A 202 11.49 -0.34 -23.79
N ASP A 203 11.04 -1.48 -24.32
CA ASP A 203 9.60 -1.72 -24.48
C ASP A 203 8.92 -1.86 -23.11
N PHE A 204 9.45 -2.75 -22.26
CA PHE A 204 8.80 -3.10 -20.99
C PHE A 204 9.65 -2.89 -19.73
N ASN A 205 10.99 -2.85 -19.82
CA ASN A 205 11.86 -2.86 -18.63
C ASN A 205 11.98 -1.45 -18.01
N PRO A 206 11.38 -1.19 -16.84
CA PRO A 206 11.32 0.17 -16.30
C PRO A 206 12.73 0.71 -16.00
N ASN A 207 13.61 -0.09 -15.38
CA ASN A 207 14.99 0.32 -15.09
C ASN A 207 15.76 0.84 -16.32
N ARG A 208 15.53 0.23 -17.49
CA ARG A 208 16.19 0.61 -18.75
C ARG A 208 15.57 1.87 -19.34
N ARG A 209 14.23 1.94 -19.37
CA ARG A 209 13.47 3.12 -19.79
C ARG A 209 13.89 4.37 -19.01
N PHE A 210 13.91 4.28 -17.68
CA PHE A 210 14.36 5.36 -16.80
C PHE A 210 15.80 5.78 -17.07
N SER A 211 16.71 4.81 -17.19
CA SER A 211 18.12 5.13 -17.46
C SER A 211 18.30 5.87 -18.78
N LYS A 212 17.49 5.57 -19.80
CA LYS A 212 17.51 6.24 -21.09
C LYS A 212 16.96 7.66 -20.99
N LEU A 213 15.81 7.84 -20.34
CA LEU A 213 15.19 9.15 -20.14
C LEU A 213 16.10 10.11 -19.36
N ILE A 214 16.71 9.67 -18.25
CA ILE A 214 17.61 10.49 -17.41
C ILE A 214 18.76 11.08 -18.23
N GLN A 215 19.30 10.35 -19.20
CA GLN A 215 20.40 10.82 -20.05
C GLN A 215 20.03 12.04 -20.91
N THR A 216 18.73 12.26 -21.15
CA THR A 216 18.21 13.34 -21.99
C THR A 216 17.87 14.62 -21.23
N ILE A 217 17.95 14.60 -19.88
CA ILE A 217 17.63 15.78 -19.06
C ILE A 217 18.46 16.99 -19.52
N SER A 218 17.77 18.11 -19.71
CA SER A 218 18.34 19.39 -20.09
C SER A 218 17.65 20.54 -19.35
N TRP A 219 18.31 21.70 -19.31
CA TRP A 219 17.76 22.91 -18.70
C TRP A 219 17.44 23.92 -19.81
N VAL A 220 16.16 24.18 -20.03
CA VAL A 220 15.64 24.98 -21.15
C VAL A 220 14.60 25.95 -20.60
N ASN A 221 14.65 27.21 -21.02
CA ASN A 221 13.64 28.23 -20.67
C ASN A 221 13.27 28.38 -19.18
N GLY A 222 14.19 28.04 -18.27
CA GLY A 222 13.94 28.16 -16.82
C GLY A 222 13.36 26.90 -16.17
N GLU A 223 13.24 25.80 -16.91
CA GLU A 223 12.75 24.52 -16.41
C GLU A 223 13.64 23.34 -16.85
N PHE A 224 13.56 22.23 -16.11
CA PHE A 224 14.13 20.96 -16.53
C PHE A 224 13.16 20.23 -17.45
N GLU A 225 13.66 19.86 -18.63
CA GLU A 225 12.94 19.09 -19.64
C GLU A 225 13.72 17.81 -19.97
N TYR A 226 13.04 16.84 -20.58
CA TYR A 226 13.63 15.60 -21.06
C TYR A 226 12.96 15.18 -22.37
N ASP A 227 13.70 14.43 -23.19
CA ASP A 227 13.21 13.98 -24.48
C ASP A 227 12.39 12.70 -24.31
N GLN A 228 11.06 12.84 -24.33
CA GLN A 228 10.13 11.72 -24.26
C GLN A 228 10.20 10.82 -25.50
N SER A 229 10.67 11.32 -26.66
CA SER A 229 10.66 10.57 -27.92
C SER A 229 11.63 9.39 -27.96
N VAL A 230 12.55 9.30 -26.99
CA VAL A 230 13.53 8.22 -26.89
C VAL A 230 12.94 6.88 -26.42
N ILE A 231 11.70 6.88 -25.92
CA ILE A 231 10.93 5.67 -25.59
C ILE A 231 9.47 5.84 -26.03
N GLU A 232 8.77 4.73 -26.23
CA GLU A 232 7.32 4.75 -26.45
C GLU A 232 6.59 4.71 -25.10
N CYS A 233 5.73 5.69 -24.84
CA CYS A 233 4.94 5.80 -23.62
C CYS A 233 3.46 5.56 -23.93
N SER A 234 2.87 4.55 -23.30
CA SER A 234 1.42 4.35 -23.27
C SER A 234 0.94 4.73 -21.87
N THR A 235 0.36 5.93 -21.76
CA THR A 235 -0.14 6.48 -20.50
C THR A 235 -1.37 5.74 -20.00
N LEU A 236 -1.79 6.00 -18.76
CA LEU A 236 -3.02 5.45 -18.19
C LEU A 236 -4.24 5.67 -19.10
N GLU A 237 -4.35 6.86 -19.68
CA GLU A 237 -5.43 7.27 -20.59
C GLU A 237 -5.43 6.53 -21.94
N THR A 238 -4.34 5.82 -22.28
CA THR A 238 -4.26 5.05 -23.53
C THR A 238 -5.22 3.85 -23.51
N ASN A 239 -5.51 3.29 -22.34
CA ASN A 239 -6.37 2.12 -22.16
C ASN A 239 -7.52 2.43 -21.19
N GLY A 240 -8.70 1.88 -21.44
CA GLY A 240 -9.82 1.99 -20.50
C GLY A 240 -9.60 1.12 -19.26
N ILE A 241 -10.26 1.46 -18.14
CA ILE A 241 -10.16 0.64 -16.91
C ILE A 241 -10.58 -0.82 -17.15
N ASP A 242 -11.56 -1.03 -18.03
CA ASP A 242 -12.01 -2.37 -18.45
C ASP A 242 -10.94 -3.17 -19.18
N ASP A 243 -10.01 -2.52 -19.88
CA ASP A 243 -8.91 -3.21 -20.56
C ASP A 243 -7.90 -3.75 -19.55
N TYR A 244 -7.59 -2.98 -18.50
CA TYR A 244 -6.78 -3.47 -17.38
C TYR A 244 -7.45 -4.65 -16.68
N ILE A 245 -8.75 -4.55 -16.37
CA ILE A 245 -9.50 -5.63 -15.73
C ILE A 245 -9.45 -6.91 -16.58
N LYS A 246 -9.63 -6.81 -17.91
CA LYS A 246 -9.54 -7.97 -18.82
C LYS A 246 -8.16 -8.61 -18.81
N ILE A 247 -7.08 -7.82 -18.80
CA ILE A 247 -5.71 -8.35 -18.72
C ILE A 247 -5.52 -9.13 -17.41
N VAL A 248 -6.03 -8.61 -16.28
CA VAL A 248 -5.95 -9.30 -14.99
C VAL A 248 -6.80 -10.58 -15.01
N GLU A 249 -8.03 -10.56 -15.53
CA GLU A 249 -8.89 -11.74 -15.69
C GLU A 249 -8.20 -12.87 -16.48
N GLN A 250 -7.51 -12.52 -17.57
CA GLN A 250 -6.78 -13.50 -18.39
C GLN A 250 -5.63 -14.18 -17.63
N ASN A 251 -5.08 -13.54 -16.61
CA ASN A 251 -4.02 -14.10 -15.77
C ASN A 251 -4.57 -15.04 -14.67
N TYR A 252 -5.88 -14.99 -14.38
CA TYR A 252 -6.54 -15.83 -13.38
C TYR A 252 -7.82 -16.48 -13.96
N PRO A 253 -7.68 -17.35 -14.99
CA PRO A 253 -8.83 -17.87 -15.74
C PRO A 253 -9.82 -18.68 -14.89
N SER A 254 -9.38 -19.20 -13.75
CA SER A 254 -10.22 -19.98 -12.82
C SER A 254 -10.90 -19.12 -11.75
N ASN A 255 -10.58 -17.83 -11.65
CA ASN A 255 -11.10 -16.93 -10.62
C ASN A 255 -12.21 -16.03 -11.16
N PHE A 256 -13.45 -16.48 -10.99
CA PHE A 256 -14.65 -15.77 -11.43
C PHE A 256 -14.92 -14.46 -10.64
N MET A 257 -14.19 -14.20 -9.55
CA MET A 257 -14.37 -13.02 -8.71
C MET A 257 -13.48 -11.83 -9.11
N VAL A 258 -12.54 -11.99 -10.05
CA VAL A 258 -11.59 -10.93 -10.45
C VAL A 258 -12.30 -9.64 -10.80
N ARG A 259 -13.26 -9.68 -11.73
CA ARG A 259 -14.02 -8.49 -12.16
C ARG A 259 -14.73 -7.81 -11.01
N ASN A 260 -15.40 -8.59 -10.16
CA ASN A 260 -16.15 -8.06 -9.02
C ASN A 260 -15.21 -7.31 -8.06
N ARG A 261 -14.06 -7.90 -7.73
CA ARG A 261 -13.06 -7.26 -6.83
C ARG A 261 -12.44 -6.00 -7.42
N LEU A 262 -12.30 -5.92 -8.75
CA LEU A 262 -11.71 -4.78 -9.44
C LEU A 262 -12.74 -3.72 -9.86
N SER A 263 -14.03 -3.97 -9.67
CA SER A 263 -15.12 -3.08 -10.11
C SER A 263 -15.10 -1.69 -9.44
N SER A 264 -14.42 -1.56 -8.31
CA SER A 264 -14.24 -0.29 -7.61
C SER A 264 -13.16 0.63 -8.21
N PHE A 265 -12.33 0.13 -9.12
CA PHE A 265 -11.30 0.96 -9.75
C PHE A 265 -11.91 1.89 -10.79
N TYR A 266 -11.42 3.13 -10.82
CA TYR A 266 -11.76 4.12 -11.82
C TYR A 266 -10.56 5.03 -12.06
N LEU A 267 -10.46 5.60 -13.27
CA LEU A 267 -9.48 6.63 -13.59
C LEU A 267 -10.08 7.99 -13.22
N LYS A 268 -9.38 8.76 -12.38
CA LYS A 268 -9.68 10.17 -12.13
C LYS A 268 -8.70 11.03 -12.91
N GLU A 269 -9.20 12.12 -13.50
CA GLU A 269 -8.33 13.20 -13.96
C GLU A 269 -7.63 13.82 -12.75
N ASP A 270 -6.30 13.71 -12.69
CA ASP A 270 -5.52 14.40 -11.69
C ASP A 270 -5.21 15.82 -12.19
N ASN A 271 -5.96 16.79 -11.69
CA ASN A 271 -5.75 18.21 -11.98
C ASN A 271 -4.60 18.83 -11.14
N SER A 272 -3.92 18.05 -10.30
CA SER A 272 -2.82 18.54 -9.47
C SER A 272 -1.49 18.51 -10.22
N ASN A 273 -1.21 19.59 -10.96
CA ASN A 273 0.09 19.82 -11.63
C ASN A 273 1.29 20.00 -10.67
N THR A 274 1.10 19.83 -9.37
CA THR A 274 2.16 19.99 -8.37
C THR A 274 2.47 18.66 -7.71
N PHE A 275 3.67 18.15 -8.01
CA PHE A 275 4.34 17.12 -7.23
C PHE A 275 4.73 17.70 -5.85
N GLY A 276 3.72 17.89 -5.01
CA GLY A 276 3.80 18.59 -3.72
C GLY A 276 4.49 17.80 -2.62
N LEU A 277 4.32 18.32 -1.39
CA LEU A 277 4.81 17.68 -0.16
C LEU A 277 4.20 16.28 0.02
N PRO A 278 4.84 15.41 0.83
CA PRO A 278 4.34 14.07 1.09
C PRO A 278 2.95 14.12 1.71
N ASP A 279 2.02 13.33 1.18
CA ASP A 279 0.68 13.23 1.76
C ASP A 279 0.67 12.13 2.84
N LEU A 280 0.79 12.60 4.08
CA LEU A 280 0.80 11.78 5.28
C LEU A 280 -0.50 11.00 5.49
N ALA A 281 -1.60 11.42 4.85
CA ALA A 281 -2.86 10.71 4.95
C ALA A 281 -2.78 9.30 4.34
N HIS A 282 -1.84 9.06 3.43
CA HIS A 282 -1.63 7.74 2.82
C HIS A 282 -0.75 6.80 3.65
N SER A 283 -0.28 7.22 4.84
CA SER A 283 0.57 6.40 5.68
C SER A 283 -0.22 5.56 6.68
N PHE A 284 0.28 4.35 6.96
CA PHE A 284 -0.24 3.40 7.94
C PHE A 284 0.90 2.92 8.85
N PRO A 285 0.77 2.94 10.18
CA PRO A 285 1.82 2.45 11.07
C PRO A 285 1.92 0.92 10.99
N PHE A 286 3.13 0.39 11.13
CA PHE A 286 3.35 -1.06 11.29
C PHE A 286 4.42 -1.34 12.33
N LEU A 287 4.32 -2.40 13.12
CA LEU A 287 5.39 -2.77 14.06
C LEU A 287 6.31 -3.82 13.42
N GLU A 288 7.57 -3.47 13.21
CA GLU A 288 8.62 -4.47 12.95
C GLU A 288 9.13 -5.00 14.28
N ILE A 289 8.82 -6.26 14.56
CA ILE A 289 9.39 -6.93 15.72
C ILE A 289 10.31 -8.03 15.17
N SER A 290 11.59 -7.71 15.10
CA SER A 290 12.61 -8.64 14.63
C SER A 290 12.72 -9.84 15.59
N GLY A 291 12.60 -11.07 15.06
CA GLY A 291 12.94 -12.29 15.79
C GLY A 291 11.81 -12.95 16.57
N GLU A 292 10.61 -12.39 16.60
CA GLU A 292 9.44 -13.10 17.11
C GLU A 292 8.87 -14.03 16.04
N ASN A 293 8.86 -15.33 16.32
CA ASN A 293 8.00 -16.25 15.58
C ASN A 293 6.58 -15.98 16.03
N TYR A 294 5.79 -15.37 15.15
CA TYR A 294 4.36 -15.29 15.37
C TYR A 294 3.77 -16.64 15.05
N ASP A 295 3.35 -17.32 16.11
CA ASP A 295 2.44 -18.44 16.00
C ASP A 295 1.15 -17.88 15.42
N THR A 296 1.03 -17.93 14.10
CA THR A 296 -0.25 -17.69 13.44
C THR A 296 -1.18 -18.81 13.91
N PRO A 297 -2.24 -18.50 14.65
CA PRO A 297 -3.17 -19.53 15.12
C PRO A 297 -3.67 -20.33 13.91
N GLU A 298 -3.65 -21.65 14.02
CA GLU A 298 -4.16 -22.54 12.99
C GLU A 298 -5.65 -22.22 12.76
N ILE A 299 -5.98 -21.79 11.54
CA ILE A 299 -7.35 -21.44 11.17
C ILE A 299 -8.04 -22.71 10.66
N LYS A 300 -9.06 -23.16 11.38
CA LYS A 300 -9.85 -24.33 10.99
C LYS A 300 -11.01 -23.92 10.10
N TYR A 301 -11.12 -24.53 8.93
CA TYR A 301 -12.21 -24.26 7.99
C TYR A 301 -13.48 -25.03 8.38
N ILE A 302 -14.61 -24.33 8.45
CA ILE A 302 -15.94 -24.91 8.63
C ILE A 302 -16.72 -24.76 7.31
N ALA A 303 -17.05 -25.89 6.70
CA ALA A 303 -17.77 -25.92 5.43
C ALA A 303 -19.27 -25.63 5.58
N ASN A 304 -19.90 -26.10 6.66
CA ASN A 304 -21.30 -25.85 6.96
C ASN A 304 -21.44 -24.74 8.01
N PRO A 305 -22.01 -23.57 7.68
CA PRO A 305 -22.12 -22.46 8.62
C PRO A 305 -22.92 -22.75 9.88
N GLU A 306 -23.84 -23.73 9.85
CA GLU A 306 -24.61 -24.13 11.03
C GLU A 306 -23.73 -24.72 12.14
N GLU A 307 -22.57 -25.29 11.78
CA GLU A 307 -21.62 -25.85 12.75
C GLU A 307 -21.02 -24.76 13.66
N LEU A 308 -21.04 -23.48 13.24
CA LEU A 308 -20.61 -22.37 14.09
C LEU A 308 -21.51 -22.20 15.33
N PHE A 309 -22.76 -22.65 15.29
CA PHE A 309 -23.67 -22.61 16.45
C PHE A 309 -23.39 -23.71 17.48
N SER A 310 -22.48 -24.64 17.17
CA SER A 310 -21.94 -25.62 18.12
C SER A 310 -20.71 -25.09 18.87
N LEU A 311 -20.14 -23.97 18.43
CA LEU A 311 -19.05 -23.31 19.12
C LEU A 311 -19.58 -22.54 20.33
N ASP A 312 -18.88 -22.68 21.45
CA ASP A 312 -19.14 -21.95 22.70
C ASP A 312 -17.91 -21.11 23.08
N ASN A 313 -18.10 -20.14 23.99
CA ASN A 313 -17.05 -19.23 24.45
C ASN A 313 -16.40 -18.41 23.31
N ILE A 314 -17.22 -17.93 22.38
CA ILE A 314 -16.78 -17.05 21.31
C ILE A 314 -16.41 -15.68 21.90
N LYS A 315 -15.14 -15.28 21.76
CA LYS A 315 -14.65 -13.94 22.15
C LYS A 315 -14.96 -12.91 21.06
N TYR A 316 -14.57 -13.21 19.82
CA TYR A 316 -14.73 -12.31 18.67
C TYR A 316 -15.39 -12.99 17.49
N ILE A 317 -16.14 -12.20 16.72
CA ILE A 317 -16.61 -12.56 15.40
C ILE A 317 -16.13 -11.49 14.42
N ASN A 318 -15.17 -11.85 13.57
CA ASN A 318 -14.59 -10.98 12.56
C ASN A 318 -15.33 -11.15 11.24
N VAL A 319 -15.86 -10.04 10.72
CA VAL A 319 -16.59 -9.96 9.46
C VAL A 319 -15.70 -9.31 8.42
N ILE A 320 -15.30 -10.10 7.42
CA ILE A 320 -14.39 -9.71 6.36
C ILE A 320 -15.17 -9.77 5.04
N PRO A 321 -15.67 -8.64 4.54
CA PRO A 321 -16.46 -8.62 3.31
C PRO A 321 -15.57 -8.75 2.07
N SER A 322 -16.08 -9.44 1.05
CA SER A 322 -15.47 -9.50 -0.28
C SER A 322 -16.54 -9.57 -1.37
N GLY A 323 -16.99 -8.40 -1.84
CA GLY A 323 -18.09 -8.32 -2.81
C GLY A 323 -19.43 -8.75 -2.18
N CYS A 324 -20.00 -9.85 -2.68
CA CYS A 324 -21.17 -10.53 -2.10
C CYS A 324 -20.79 -11.66 -1.13
N LEU A 325 -19.50 -12.01 -1.02
CA LEU A 325 -19.05 -13.00 -0.06
C LEU A 325 -18.79 -12.34 1.29
N LEU A 326 -19.29 -12.98 2.33
CA LEU A 326 -18.98 -12.63 3.71
C LEU A 326 -18.09 -13.72 4.28
N THR A 327 -16.84 -13.37 4.54
CA THR A 327 -15.96 -14.22 5.31
C THR A 327 -16.18 -13.92 6.79
N VAL A 328 -16.36 -14.97 7.60
CA VAL A 328 -16.50 -14.85 9.05
C VAL A 328 -15.40 -15.66 9.72
N ASN A 329 -14.59 -15.00 10.54
CA ASN A 329 -13.58 -15.63 11.39
C ASN A 329 -14.00 -15.51 12.86
N VAL A 330 -14.31 -16.65 13.47
CA VAL A 330 -14.73 -16.80 14.86
C VAL A 330 -13.51 -17.14 15.71
N VAL A 331 -13.25 -16.29 16.71
CA VAL A 331 -12.14 -16.46 17.66
C VAL A 331 -12.72 -16.87 19.00
N LEU A 332 -12.31 -18.03 19.50
CA LEU A 332 -12.69 -18.51 20.82
C LEU A 332 -11.80 -17.91 21.92
N SER A 333 -12.28 -17.88 23.15
CA SER A 333 -11.53 -17.36 24.31
C SER A 333 -10.21 -18.12 24.59
N ASN A 334 -10.06 -19.33 24.07
CA ASN A 334 -8.82 -20.12 24.17
C ASN A 334 -7.83 -19.83 23.01
N GLY A 335 -8.16 -18.93 22.09
CA GLY A 335 -7.34 -18.56 20.93
C GLY A 335 -7.55 -19.43 19.68
N GLU A 336 -8.42 -20.44 19.72
CA GLU A 336 -8.75 -21.19 18.52
C GLU A 336 -9.56 -20.34 17.53
N ASN A 337 -9.22 -20.46 16.25
CA ASN A 337 -9.83 -19.71 15.17
C ASN A 337 -10.54 -20.62 14.17
N TYR A 338 -11.77 -20.26 13.85
CA TYR A 338 -12.62 -20.96 12.91
C TYR A 338 -13.07 -20.00 11.82
N TYR A 339 -12.96 -20.43 10.57
CA TYR A 339 -13.33 -19.62 9.44
C TYR A 339 -14.47 -20.27 8.66
N CYS A 340 -15.44 -19.46 8.26
CA CYS A 340 -16.54 -19.85 7.38
C CYS A 340 -16.80 -18.77 6.32
N MET A 341 -17.37 -19.17 5.18
CA MET A 341 -17.79 -18.25 4.12
C MET A 341 -19.28 -18.35 3.88
N TYR A 342 -19.89 -17.19 3.71
CA TYR A 342 -21.28 -17.03 3.33
C TYR A 342 -21.35 -16.29 2.01
N VAL A 343 -22.42 -16.53 1.28
CA VAL A 343 -22.87 -15.60 0.25
C VAL A 343 -23.98 -14.76 0.86
N ASP A 344 -23.85 -13.45 0.81
CA ASP A 344 -24.87 -12.50 1.26
C ASP A 344 -25.60 -11.90 0.06
N ASP A 345 -26.29 -12.76 -0.69
CA ASP A 345 -26.94 -12.40 -1.97
C ASP A 345 -28.22 -11.54 -1.80
N GLU A 346 -28.71 -11.33 -0.58
CA GLU A 346 -29.94 -10.55 -0.32
C GLU A 346 -29.85 -9.64 0.92
N LEU A 347 -28.64 -9.29 1.37
CA LEU A 347 -28.39 -8.45 2.55
C LEU A 347 -29.15 -8.92 3.80
N ASN A 348 -29.34 -10.23 4.00
CA ASN A 348 -30.14 -10.72 5.13
C ASN A 348 -29.69 -12.08 5.69
N SER A 349 -29.52 -13.13 4.88
CA SER A 349 -29.34 -14.49 5.44
C SER A 349 -27.99 -14.69 6.15
N GLY A 350 -26.87 -14.39 5.49
CA GLY A 350 -25.54 -14.60 6.06
C GLY A 350 -25.26 -13.71 7.28
N PHE A 351 -25.64 -12.44 7.21
CA PHE A 351 -25.39 -11.50 8.30
C PHE A 351 -26.32 -11.70 9.51
N LEU A 352 -27.57 -12.13 9.32
CA LEU A 352 -28.44 -12.50 10.44
C LEU A 352 -27.86 -13.65 11.26
N LEU A 353 -27.22 -14.64 10.63
CA LEU A 353 -26.54 -15.73 11.34
C LEU A 353 -25.38 -15.20 12.19
N VAL A 354 -24.60 -14.25 11.65
CA VAL A 354 -23.53 -13.57 12.39
C VAL A 354 -24.07 -12.83 13.61
N LEU A 355 -25.18 -12.09 13.46
CA LEU A 355 -25.82 -11.38 14.57
C LEU A 355 -26.35 -12.35 15.63
N GLN A 356 -26.96 -13.47 15.22
CA GLN A 356 -27.44 -14.50 16.14
C GLN A 356 -26.30 -15.16 16.92
N LEU A 357 -25.19 -15.48 16.26
CA LEU A 357 -23.99 -16.00 16.89
C LEU A 357 -23.42 -15.02 17.91
N ALA A 358 -23.32 -13.74 17.53
CA ALA A 358 -22.82 -12.68 18.40
C ALA A 358 -23.69 -12.50 19.65
N TYR A 359 -25.01 -12.43 19.46
CA TYR A 359 -25.98 -12.29 20.54
C TYR A 359 -25.95 -13.49 21.51
N ARG A 360 -26.01 -14.72 20.97
CA ARG A 360 -26.06 -15.95 21.78
C ARG A 360 -24.83 -16.13 22.65
N ASN A 361 -23.65 -15.75 22.15
CA ASN A 361 -22.38 -15.96 22.84
C ASN A 361 -21.90 -14.74 23.62
N ASN A 362 -22.64 -13.63 23.61
CA ASN A 362 -22.15 -12.36 24.13
C ASN A 362 -20.76 -12.03 23.54
N ALA A 363 -20.60 -12.21 22.22
CA ALA A 363 -19.34 -12.00 21.52
C ALA A 363 -19.20 -10.54 21.05
N ILE A 364 -17.96 -10.08 20.90
CA ILE A 364 -17.67 -8.77 20.30
C ILE A 364 -17.66 -8.94 18.77
N LEU A 365 -18.49 -8.16 18.09
CA LEU A 365 -18.59 -8.17 16.63
C LEU A 365 -17.61 -7.14 16.02
N GLN A 366 -16.75 -7.59 15.11
CA GLN A 366 -15.70 -6.78 14.50
C GLN A 366 -15.84 -6.80 12.97
N PHE A 367 -15.81 -5.65 12.31
CA PHE A 367 -15.89 -5.49 10.86
C PHE A 367 -14.55 -4.99 10.33
N HIS A 368 -13.97 -5.64 9.31
CA HIS A 368 -12.70 -5.21 8.72
C HIS A 368 -12.82 -4.08 7.68
N ASP A 369 -14.03 -3.55 7.49
CA ASP A 369 -14.35 -2.45 6.58
C ASP A 369 -15.71 -1.83 6.98
N PHE A 370 -16.15 -0.80 6.27
CA PHE A 370 -17.44 -0.10 6.41
C PHE A 370 -18.66 -0.93 5.95
N TYR A 371 -18.56 -2.26 5.93
CA TYR A 371 -19.59 -3.18 5.41
C TYR A 371 -20.96 -3.01 6.07
N ILE A 372 -20.97 -2.79 7.38
CA ILE A 372 -22.19 -2.66 8.19
C ILE A 372 -23.12 -1.56 7.67
N PHE A 373 -22.58 -0.55 6.99
CA PHE A 373 -23.38 0.53 6.42
C PHE A 373 -24.14 0.15 5.13
N LYS A 374 -23.98 -1.07 4.61
CA LYS A 374 -24.88 -1.61 3.58
C LYS A 374 -26.30 -1.87 4.11
N TYR A 375 -26.47 -2.03 5.42
CA TYR A 375 -27.77 -2.27 6.05
C TYR A 375 -28.39 -0.95 6.51
N PRO A 376 -29.53 -0.51 5.96
CA PRO A 376 -30.16 0.76 6.34
C PRO A 376 -30.54 0.84 7.83
N ASN A 377 -30.87 -0.31 8.44
CA ASN A 377 -31.27 -0.47 9.84
C ASN A 377 -30.11 -0.90 10.76
N TRP A 378 -28.85 -0.69 10.36
CA TRP A 378 -27.69 -1.15 11.12
C TRP A 378 -27.69 -0.72 12.58
N LYS A 379 -28.22 0.47 12.90
CA LYS A 379 -28.31 0.97 14.28
C LYS A 379 -29.14 0.05 15.17
N ASP A 380 -30.28 -0.41 14.67
CA ASP A 380 -31.18 -1.30 15.41
C ASP A 380 -30.56 -2.69 15.54
N LEU A 381 -29.90 -3.17 14.48
CA LEU A 381 -29.21 -4.46 14.47
C LEU A 381 -28.10 -4.50 15.53
N LEU A 382 -27.27 -3.47 15.61
CA LEU A 382 -26.18 -3.39 16.58
C LEU A 382 -26.65 -3.04 17.99
N ALA A 383 -27.75 -2.30 18.14
CA ALA A 383 -28.34 -2.00 19.46
C ALA A 383 -28.93 -3.23 20.14
N ALA A 384 -29.30 -4.26 19.36
CA ALA A 384 -29.77 -5.54 19.89
C ALA A 384 -28.62 -6.40 20.46
N LEU A 385 -27.37 -6.11 20.10
CA LEU A 385 -26.22 -6.86 20.60
C LEU A 385 -25.86 -6.45 22.03
N PRO A 386 -25.44 -7.40 22.88
CA PRO A 386 -25.13 -7.12 24.27
C PRO A 386 -23.79 -6.39 24.46
N ASN A 387 -22.87 -6.47 23.49
CA ASN A 387 -21.58 -5.78 23.52
C ASN A 387 -21.47 -4.74 22.40
N THR A 388 -20.56 -3.78 22.60
CA THR A 388 -20.15 -2.85 21.55
C THR A 388 -19.54 -3.56 20.35
N SER A 389 -19.77 -2.99 19.17
CA SER A 389 -19.23 -3.50 17.91
C SER A 389 -18.14 -2.58 17.38
N TYR A 390 -17.21 -3.13 16.62
CA TYR A 390 -16.03 -2.41 16.14
C TYR A 390 -15.88 -2.47 14.62
N ILE A 391 -15.44 -1.37 14.02
CA ILE A 391 -14.86 -1.34 12.67
C ILE A 391 -13.35 -1.21 12.82
N LEU A 392 -12.61 -2.18 12.28
CA LEU A 392 -11.16 -2.24 12.32
C LEU A 392 -10.60 -1.91 10.93
N ILE A 393 -9.93 -0.76 10.80
CA ILE A 393 -9.45 -0.29 9.50
C ILE A 393 -7.96 -0.55 9.30
N SER A 394 -7.62 -1.45 8.39
CA SER A 394 -6.24 -1.89 8.11
C SER A 394 -5.57 -1.19 6.91
N ASN A 395 -6.02 0.02 6.57
CA ASN A 395 -5.47 0.87 5.51
C ASN A 395 -5.20 2.30 6.03
N SER A 396 -4.57 3.14 5.22
CA SER A 396 -4.28 4.53 5.57
C SER A 396 -5.53 5.40 5.78
N ILE A 397 -5.39 6.49 6.54
CA ILE A 397 -6.51 7.40 6.82
C ILE A 397 -7.10 8.02 5.53
N ALA A 398 -6.28 8.23 4.48
CA ALA A 398 -6.72 8.71 3.18
C ALA A 398 -7.71 7.72 2.52
N ALA A 399 -7.41 6.41 2.61
CA ALA A 399 -8.25 5.37 2.03
C ALA A 399 -9.60 5.26 2.73
N SER A 400 -9.67 5.54 4.04
CA SER A 400 -10.90 5.50 4.83
C SER A 400 -11.62 6.85 4.97
N ALA A 401 -10.98 7.96 4.60
CA ALA A 401 -11.46 9.33 4.86
C ALA A 401 -12.88 9.59 4.35
N GLN A 402 -13.22 9.17 3.12
CA GLN A 402 -14.56 9.40 2.56
C GLN A 402 -15.65 8.68 3.35
N ASN A 403 -15.39 7.44 3.77
CA ASN A 403 -16.33 6.67 4.57
C ASN A 403 -16.43 7.22 6.00
N ILE A 404 -15.31 7.63 6.60
CA ILE A 404 -15.31 8.32 7.91
C ILE A 404 -16.15 9.59 7.82
N GLN A 405 -15.92 10.42 6.80
CA GLN A 405 -16.67 11.65 6.60
C GLN A 405 -18.17 11.38 6.39
N LYS A 406 -18.53 10.28 5.71
CA LYS A 406 -19.93 9.92 5.45
C LYS A 406 -20.66 9.39 6.69
N TYR A 407 -20.00 8.58 7.52
CA TYR A 407 -20.66 7.81 8.58
C TYR A 407 -20.31 8.24 10.01
N PHE A 408 -19.26 9.05 10.20
CA PHE A 408 -18.75 9.50 11.49
C PHE A 408 -18.62 11.03 11.57
N THR A 409 -19.55 11.78 10.98
CA THR A 409 -19.65 13.25 11.16
C THR A 409 -20.33 13.60 12.48
N GLY A 410 -19.84 14.63 13.17
CA GLY A 410 -20.51 15.15 14.37
C GLY A 410 -20.52 14.19 15.57
N VAL A 411 -19.66 13.17 15.55
CA VAL A 411 -19.57 12.17 16.62
C VAL A 411 -18.43 12.46 17.59
N GLU A 412 -18.41 11.78 18.72
CA GLU A 412 -17.28 11.84 19.66
C GLU A 412 -16.10 11.02 19.14
N PHE A 413 -14.89 11.51 19.42
CA PHE A 413 -13.67 10.80 19.08
C PHE A 413 -12.55 11.08 20.08
N THR A 414 -11.58 10.17 20.12
CA THR A 414 -10.33 10.34 20.86
C THR A 414 -9.16 9.74 20.09
N ILE A 415 -7.95 10.00 20.55
CA ILE A 415 -6.73 9.40 20.02
C ILE A 415 -6.03 8.70 21.18
N VAL A 416 -5.96 7.37 21.10
CA VAL A 416 -5.30 6.54 22.10
C VAL A 416 -3.85 6.35 21.69
N ASN A 417 -2.92 6.81 22.52
CA ASN A 417 -1.49 6.61 22.28
C ASN A 417 -1.09 5.19 22.73
N MET A 418 -0.41 4.49 21.85
CA MET A 418 0.09 3.12 22.04
C MET A 418 1.61 3.11 21.92
N ASP A 419 2.24 1.99 22.30
CA ASP A 419 3.66 1.80 22.08
C ASP A 419 3.94 1.63 20.57
N GLY A 420 4.60 2.63 19.99
CA GLY A 420 4.94 2.68 18.57
C GLY A 420 3.87 3.26 17.63
N TYR A 421 2.64 3.51 18.05
CA TYR A 421 1.61 4.06 17.15
C TYR A 421 0.49 4.71 17.96
N SER A 422 -0.47 5.35 17.30
CA SER A 422 -1.69 5.80 17.96
C SER A 422 -2.91 5.22 17.25
N ILE A 423 -4.05 5.19 17.93
CA ILE A 423 -5.32 4.72 17.37
C ILE A 423 -6.30 5.89 17.39
N LEU A 424 -6.80 6.26 16.23
CA LEU A 424 -7.98 7.09 16.11
C LEU A 424 -9.20 6.25 16.47
N VAL A 425 -9.98 6.73 17.43
CA VAL A 425 -11.19 6.07 17.92
C VAL A 425 -12.37 7.00 17.72
N MET A 426 -13.40 6.56 16.99
CA MET A 426 -14.62 7.35 16.77
C MET A 426 -15.86 6.54 17.18
N ARG A 427 -16.80 7.15 17.89
CA ARG A 427 -18.00 6.47 18.42
C ARG A 427 -19.27 6.93 17.73
N ASN A 428 -19.97 6.05 17.03
CA ASN A 428 -21.32 6.28 16.53
C ASN A 428 -22.29 5.29 17.18
N ASN A 429 -22.94 5.70 18.28
CA ASN A 429 -23.79 4.84 19.09
C ASN A 429 -22.99 3.65 19.70
N THR A 430 -23.44 2.41 19.51
CA THR A 430 -22.75 1.19 19.98
C THR A 430 -21.59 0.73 19.07
N LEU A 431 -21.33 1.48 17.99
CA LEU A 431 -20.30 1.18 17.00
C LEU A 431 -19.08 2.08 17.16
N PHE A 432 -17.91 1.46 17.31
CA PHE A 432 -16.63 2.14 17.41
C PHE A 432 -15.79 1.89 16.17
N LEU A 433 -15.18 2.93 15.60
CA LEU A 433 -14.16 2.81 14.56
C LEU A 433 -12.78 2.89 15.20
N LEU A 434 -11.93 1.92 14.92
CA LEU A 434 -10.53 1.86 15.32
C LEU A 434 -9.64 1.90 14.08
N GLN A 435 -8.81 2.95 14.01
CA GLN A 435 -7.93 3.22 12.88
C GLN A 435 -6.52 3.52 13.43
N PRO A 436 -5.55 2.61 13.26
CA PRO A 436 -4.16 2.88 13.53
C PRO A 436 -3.67 4.05 12.68
N ILE A 437 -2.93 4.94 13.32
CA ILE A 437 -2.32 6.14 12.74
C ILE A 437 -0.89 6.28 13.25
N ILE A 438 -0.06 6.96 12.47
CA ILE A 438 1.27 7.37 12.91
C ILE A 438 1.10 8.39 14.03
N SER A 439 1.72 8.17 15.20
CA SER A 439 1.53 9.00 16.39
C SER A 439 1.79 10.48 16.16
N GLN A 440 2.77 10.81 15.32
CA GLN A 440 3.14 12.17 14.94
C GLN A 440 2.05 12.90 14.13
N LEU A 441 1.00 12.20 13.67
CA LEU A 441 -0.17 12.78 13.02
C LEU A 441 -1.30 13.14 13.98
N SER A 442 -1.19 12.78 15.26
CA SER A 442 -2.30 12.90 16.21
C SER A 442 -2.87 14.31 16.28
N ASP A 443 -2.00 15.35 16.35
CA ASP A 443 -2.46 16.74 16.42
C ASP A 443 -3.12 17.21 15.12
N ILE A 444 -2.55 16.83 13.96
CA ILE A 444 -3.10 17.18 12.65
C ILE A 444 -4.49 16.54 12.48
N ILE A 445 -4.60 15.26 12.84
CA ILE A 445 -5.84 14.48 12.77
C ILE A 445 -6.88 15.05 13.72
N LYS A 446 -6.50 15.34 14.97
CA LYS A 446 -7.37 15.96 15.97
C LYS A 446 -7.93 17.30 15.48
N ASN A 447 -7.07 18.17 14.95
CA ASN A 447 -7.49 19.46 14.39
C ASN A 447 -8.41 19.27 13.18
N THR A 448 -8.11 18.32 12.31
CA THR A 448 -8.91 18.04 11.11
C THR A 448 -10.33 17.61 11.48
N PHE A 449 -10.48 16.61 12.34
CA PHE A 449 -11.80 16.09 12.71
C PHE A 449 -12.61 17.05 13.57
N THR A 450 -11.95 17.83 14.45
CA THR A 450 -12.64 18.86 15.25
C THR A 450 -13.17 19.98 14.36
N ASN A 451 -12.36 20.48 13.43
CA ASN A 451 -12.70 21.69 12.66
C ASN A 451 -13.54 21.41 11.42
N TYR A 452 -13.29 20.31 10.70
CA TYR A 452 -13.93 20.04 9.41
C TYR A 452 -15.14 19.11 9.50
N ASN A 453 -15.15 18.17 10.43
CA ASN A 453 -16.25 17.20 10.57
C ASN A 453 -17.17 17.53 11.77
N SER A 454 -16.90 18.62 12.49
CA SER A 454 -17.63 19.05 13.69
C SER A 454 -17.71 17.97 14.77
N ASN A 455 -16.71 17.08 14.82
CA ASN A 455 -16.63 16.04 15.82
C ASN A 455 -16.20 16.57 17.18
N ILE A 456 -16.57 15.85 18.24
CA ILE A 456 -16.31 16.25 19.63
C ILE A 456 -15.11 15.46 20.16
N PHE A 457 -13.99 16.13 20.40
CA PHE A 457 -12.84 15.48 21.03
C PHE A 457 -13.11 15.23 22.51
N ILE A 458 -12.89 14.00 22.97
CA ILE A 458 -12.96 13.60 24.37
C ILE A 458 -11.64 13.00 24.84
N GLU A 459 -11.38 13.03 26.15
CA GLU A 459 -10.12 12.50 26.71
C GLU A 459 -10.06 10.97 26.67
N SER A 460 -11.17 10.29 26.96
CA SER A 460 -11.25 8.83 26.91
C SER A 460 -12.71 8.36 26.82
N PHE A 461 -12.91 7.14 26.31
CA PHE A 461 -14.18 6.42 26.38
C PHE A 461 -14.19 5.46 27.58
N ASP A 462 -15.37 5.10 28.08
CA ASP A 462 -15.53 4.19 29.23
C ASP A 462 -14.91 2.80 29.00
N ASN A 463 -14.90 2.33 27.75
CA ASN A 463 -14.33 1.05 27.32
C ASN A 463 -12.85 1.15 26.89
N HIS A 464 -12.09 2.11 27.44
CA HIS A 464 -10.69 2.36 27.05
C HIS A 464 -9.80 1.12 27.04
N ASN A 465 -9.88 0.26 28.06
CA ASN A 465 -9.04 -0.93 28.16
C ASN A 465 -9.33 -1.94 27.03
N GLU A 466 -10.60 -2.13 26.68
CA GLU A 466 -11.02 -3.00 25.58
C GLU A 466 -10.53 -2.45 24.24
N ILE A 467 -10.63 -1.14 24.02
CA ILE A 467 -10.10 -0.46 22.84
C ILE A 467 -8.59 -0.69 22.69
N VAL A 468 -7.84 -0.57 23.79
CA VAL A 468 -6.39 -0.81 23.81
C VAL A 468 -6.05 -2.27 23.50
N GLU A 469 -6.81 -3.23 24.03
CA GLU A 469 -6.61 -4.67 23.77
C GLU A 469 -6.88 -5.00 22.30
N ILE A 470 -8.04 -4.60 21.76
CA ILE A 470 -8.40 -4.80 20.36
C ILE A 470 -7.38 -4.10 19.44
N GLY A 471 -6.93 -2.90 19.80
CA GLY A 471 -5.89 -2.18 19.07
C GLY A 471 -4.57 -2.96 18.97
N LYS A 472 -4.13 -3.58 20.07
CA LYS A 472 -2.95 -4.46 20.07
C LYS A 472 -3.15 -5.67 19.19
N GLU A 473 -4.27 -6.39 19.36
CA GLU A 473 -4.59 -7.57 18.56
C GLU A 473 -4.69 -7.24 17.06
N MET A 474 -5.25 -6.09 16.71
CA MET A 474 -5.35 -5.60 15.34
C MET A 474 -3.97 -5.38 14.70
N MET A 475 -3.03 -4.80 15.44
CA MET A 475 -1.67 -4.58 14.95
C MET A 475 -0.88 -5.88 14.86
N LEU A 476 -1.09 -6.82 15.79
CA LEU A 476 -0.48 -8.13 15.73
C LEU A 476 -1.03 -8.95 14.54
N GLY A 477 -2.35 -8.94 14.32
CA GLY A 477 -3.02 -9.74 13.29
C GLY A 477 -2.85 -9.22 11.85
N ASN A 478 -2.80 -7.90 11.63
CA ASN A 478 -2.74 -7.33 10.28
C ASN A 478 -1.31 -7.10 9.74
N ILE A 479 -0.33 -6.81 10.62
CA ILE A 479 1.02 -6.42 10.20
C ILE A 479 1.99 -7.60 10.21
N LEU A 480 1.93 -8.42 11.25
CA LEU A 480 2.84 -9.56 11.36
C LEU A 480 2.55 -10.58 10.27
N ALA A 481 1.28 -10.75 9.88
CA ALA A 481 0.87 -11.56 8.74
C ALA A 481 1.41 -11.06 7.38
N LYS A 482 1.67 -9.76 7.22
CA LYS A 482 2.30 -9.20 6.00
C LYS A 482 3.82 -9.28 6.01
N LYS A 483 4.47 -9.31 7.19
CA LYS A 483 5.93 -9.41 7.34
C LYS A 483 6.48 -10.83 7.35
N VAL A 484 5.65 -11.85 7.58
CA VAL A 484 6.08 -13.19 7.18
C VAL A 484 6.01 -13.22 5.67
N SER A 485 7.18 -13.04 5.04
CA SER A 485 7.36 -13.29 3.61
C SER A 485 6.57 -14.54 3.25
N LYS A 486 5.68 -14.47 2.27
CA LYS A 486 4.94 -15.64 1.78
C LYS A 486 5.91 -16.80 1.48
N VAL A 487 7.13 -16.47 1.03
CA VAL A 487 8.23 -17.41 0.81
C VAL A 487 8.75 -18.00 2.13
N ASP A 488 8.89 -17.23 3.21
CA ASP A 488 9.29 -17.75 4.52
C ASP A 488 8.20 -18.62 5.15
N LEU A 489 6.93 -18.31 4.91
CA LEU A 489 5.78 -19.14 5.28
C LEU A 489 5.80 -20.46 4.51
N GLU A 490 5.94 -20.41 3.19
CA GLU A 490 6.02 -21.58 2.32
C GLU A 490 7.24 -22.44 2.65
N ASP A 491 8.41 -21.86 2.92
CA ASP A 491 9.63 -22.58 3.30
C ASP A 491 9.54 -23.18 4.70
N LYS A 492 8.89 -22.50 5.66
CA LYS A 492 8.60 -23.07 6.99
C LYS A 492 7.59 -24.22 6.90
N VAL A 493 6.56 -24.09 6.06
CA VAL A 493 5.54 -25.13 5.82
C VAL A 493 6.14 -26.33 5.09
N LYS A 494 6.97 -26.12 4.07
CA LYS A 494 7.72 -27.19 3.39
C LYS A 494 8.62 -27.93 4.35
N LYS A 495 9.38 -27.20 5.19
CA LYS A 495 10.20 -27.80 6.24
C LYS A 495 9.41 -28.59 7.28
N SER A 496 8.25 -28.11 7.72
CA SER A 496 7.42 -28.81 8.72
C SER A 496 6.71 -30.03 8.13
N LEU A 497 6.40 -30.01 6.83
CA LEU A 497 5.81 -31.14 6.09
C LEU A 497 6.84 -32.11 5.49
N GLY A 498 8.14 -31.82 5.57
CA GLY A 498 9.21 -32.65 5.00
C GLY A 498 9.24 -32.67 3.47
N LEU A 499 8.81 -31.58 2.83
CA LEU A 499 8.73 -31.39 1.37
C LEU A 499 9.83 -30.49 0.83
#